data_AF-A0A962XQU5-F1
#
_entry.id   AF-A0A962XQU5-F1
#
_cell.length_a   1.000
_cell.length_b   1.000
_cell.length_c   1.000
_cell.angle_alpha   90.00
_cell.angle_beta   90.00
_cell.angle_gamma   90.00
#
_symmetry.space_group_name_H-M   'P 1'
#
loop_
_entity.id
_entity.type
_entity.pdbx_description
1 polymer ?
#
loop_
_entity_poly.entity_id
_entity_poly.type
_entity_poly.pdbx_seq_one_letter_code
_entity_poly.pdbx_strand_id
1 'polypeptide(L)'
;MRRSDADFDRVGRHPLTVRIHRRVCELLLHAAPLCAAHRAPLPEPILRFDLTGQAAGQAVWRPGKVPVLRFNLVLAHRHTADFVERTVAH
;
A
#
# COMPACT_ATOMS: atom_id res chain seq x y z
N MET A 1 17.19 -17.70 11.16
CA MET A 1 17.75 -16.53 10.44
C MET A 1 16.78 -15.37 10.60
N ARG A 2 17.01 -14.53 11.62
CA ARG A 2 16.15 -13.39 11.96
C ARG A 2 16.42 -12.27 10.95
N ARG A 3 15.52 -12.03 9.99
CA ARG A 3 15.51 -10.78 9.23
C ARG A 3 14.96 -9.72 10.18
N SER A 4 15.86 -8.83 10.56
CA SER A 4 15.78 -7.83 11.61
C SER A 4 14.72 -6.77 11.34
N ASP A 5 13.96 -6.44 12.38
CA ASP A 5 13.03 -5.30 12.49
C ASP A 5 13.66 -3.94 12.11
N ALA A 6 14.99 -3.86 11.97
CA ALA A 6 15.76 -2.68 11.58
C ALA A 6 15.54 -2.20 10.13
N ASP A 7 15.08 -3.07 9.20
CA ASP A 7 14.75 -2.64 7.83
C ASP A 7 13.42 -1.88 7.76
N PHE A 8 12.51 -2.10 8.72
CA PHE A 8 11.22 -1.42 8.76
C PHE A 8 11.37 0.07 9.11
N ASP A 9 12.30 0.40 10.00
CA ASP A 9 12.58 1.77 10.47
C ASP A 9 13.26 2.69 9.44
N ARG A 10 13.95 2.13 8.44
CA ARG A 10 14.52 2.91 7.31
C ARG A 10 13.50 3.17 6.20
N VAL A 11 12.60 2.22 5.94
CA VAL A 11 11.58 2.33 4.89
C VAL A 11 10.43 3.28 5.30
N GLY A 12 10.16 3.40 6.60
CA GLY A 12 9.14 4.31 7.15
C GLY A 12 9.41 5.82 6.97
N ARG A 13 10.60 6.22 6.49
CA ARG A 13 10.96 7.64 6.25
C ARG A 13 11.29 7.96 4.80
N HIS A 14 11.14 7.02 3.87
CA HIS A 14 11.47 7.27 2.48
C HIS A 14 10.37 8.16 1.84
N PRO A 15 10.69 9.28 1.15
CA PRO A 15 9.67 10.19 0.62
C PRO A 15 8.61 9.51 -0.27
N LEU A 16 9.01 8.47 -1.00
CA LEU A 16 8.10 7.69 -1.84
C LEU A 16 7.12 6.83 -1.04
N THR A 17 7.54 6.23 0.08
CA THR A 17 6.64 5.40 0.91
C THR A 17 5.59 6.27 1.59
N VAL A 18 5.98 7.47 2.02
CA VAL A 18 5.05 8.49 2.55
C VAL A 18 4.03 8.92 1.49
N ARG A 19 4.47 9.17 0.24
CA ARG A 19 3.57 9.53 -0.86
C ARG A 19 2.58 8.41 -1.19
N ILE A 20 3.06 7.17 -1.25
CA ILE A 20 2.19 6.00 -1.49
C ILE A 20 1.19 5.85 -0.34
N HIS A 21 1.65 5.94 0.91
CA HIS A 21 0.78 5.85 2.08
C HIS A 21 -0.32 6.92 2.07
N ARG A 22 0.06 8.19 1.84
CA ARG A 22 -0.89 9.29 1.72
C ARG A 22 -1.91 9.02 0.64
N ARG A 23 -1.47 8.56 -0.54
CA ARG A 23 -2.37 8.26 -1.66
C ARG A 23 -3.34 7.13 -1.33
N VAL A 24 -2.89 6.07 -0.65
CA VAL A 24 -3.78 5.00 -0.17
C VAL A 24 -4.83 5.58 0.79
N CYS A 25 -4.42 6.38 1.78
CA CYS A 25 -5.37 7.01 2.71
C CYS A 25 -6.40 7.88 1.99
N GLU A 26 -5.98 8.70 1.02
CA GLU A 26 -6.89 9.52 0.21
C GLU A 26 -7.91 8.64 -0.52
N LEU A 27 -7.47 7.59 -1.21
CA LEU A 27 -8.36 6.67 -1.94
C LEU A 27 -9.34 5.95 -1.02
N LEU A 28 -8.90 5.52 0.16
CA LEU A 28 -9.77 4.90 1.16
C LEU A 28 -10.80 5.89 1.70
N LEU A 29 -10.41 7.11 2.02
CA LEU A 29 -11.35 8.15 2.44
C LEU A 29 -12.39 8.46 1.35
N HIS A 30 -11.98 8.46 0.08
CA HIS A 30 -12.93 8.58 -1.05
C HIS A 30 -13.91 7.40 -1.15
N ALA A 31 -13.52 6.20 -0.70
CA ALA A 31 -14.39 5.04 -0.65
C ALA A 31 -15.32 5.01 0.57
N ALA A 32 -15.13 5.88 1.57
CA ALA A 32 -15.91 5.88 2.81
C ALA A 32 -17.44 5.96 2.60
N PRO A 33 -17.98 6.78 1.67
CA PRO A 33 -19.42 6.80 1.41
C PRO A 33 -19.97 5.46 0.91
N LEU A 34 -19.21 4.74 0.08
CA LEU A 34 -19.57 3.42 -0.42
C LEU A 34 -19.58 2.39 0.71
N CYS A 35 -18.55 2.40 1.55
CA CYS A 35 -18.49 1.55 2.75
C CYS A 35 -19.69 1.79 3.68
N ALA A 36 -20.03 3.05 3.93
CA ALA A 36 -21.19 3.44 4.74
C ALA A 36 -22.51 2.93 4.14
N ALA A 37 -22.71 3.09 2.82
CA ALA A 37 -23.90 2.62 2.12
C ALA A 37 -24.11 1.10 2.26
N HIS A 38 -23.02 0.33 2.31
CA HIS A 38 -23.04 -1.12 2.47
C HIS A 38 -22.88 -1.59 3.93
N ARG A 39 -22.87 -0.67 4.92
CA ARG A 39 -22.63 -0.97 6.34
C ARG A 39 -21.35 -1.79 6.56
N ALA A 40 -20.34 -1.56 5.71
CA ALA A 40 -19.03 -2.15 5.82
C ALA A 40 -18.07 -1.16 6.50
N PRO A 41 -17.14 -1.63 7.35
CA PRO A 41 -16.09 -0.77 7.86
C PRO A 41 -15.16 -0.33 6.71
N LEU A 42 -14.61 0.88 6.81
CA LEU A 42 -13.53 1.29 5.92
C LEU A 42 -12.31 0.40 6.19
N PRO A 43 -11.66 -0.19 5.17
CA PRO A 43 -10.53 -1.06 5.43
C PRO A 43 -9.30 -0.24 5.85
N GLU A 44 -8.54 -0.78 6.80
CA GLU A 44 -7.25 -0.27 7.26
C GLU A 44 -6.14 -1.24 6.85
N PRO A 45 -5.69 -1.22 5.58
CA PRO A 45 -4.72 -2.18 5.09
C PRO A 45 -3.33 -1.96 5.68
N ILE A 46 -2.60 -3.07 5.89
CA ILE A 46 -1.16 -3.00 6.17
C ILE A 46 -0.42 -2.77 4.85
N LEU A 47 0.35 -1.68 4.77
CA LEU A 47 1.21 -1.42 3.63
C LEU A 47 2.58 -2.06 3.82
N ARG A 48 3.01 -2.84 2.84
CA ARG A 48 4.34 -3.45 2.78
C ARG A 48 5.06 -3.02 1.52
N PHE A 49 6.36 -2.84 1.64
CA PHE A 49 7.23 -2.41 0.55
C PHE A 49 8.28 -3.47 0.23
N ASP A 50 7.86 -4.73 0.30
CA ASP A 50 8.71 -5.93 0.18
C ASP A 50 8.49 -6.70 -1.13
N LEU A 51 7.68 -6.16 -2.04
CA LEU A 51 7.36 -6.81 -3.31
C LEU A 51 8.57 -6.68 -4.26
N THR A 52 8.92 -7.80 -4.90
CA THR A 52 10.04 -7.89 -5.84
C THR A 52 9.58 -8.62 -7.11
N GLY A 53 10.41 -8.59 -8.15
CA GLY A 53 10.08 -9.16 -9.46
C GLY A 53 9.33 -8.18 -10.36
N GLN A 54 8.46 -8.72 -11.22
CA GLN A 54 7.80 -7.96 -12.31
C GLN A 54 6.45 -7.34 -11.90
N ALA A 55 5.92 -7.67 -10.72
CA ALA A 55 4.67 -7.08 -10.23
C ALA A 55 4.92 -5.70 -9.60
N ALA A 56 4.09 -4.72 -9.94
CA ALA A 56 4.15 -3.36 -9.41
C ALA A 56 3.45 -3.25 -8.05
N GLY A 57 2.27 -3.87 -7.92
CA GLY A 57 1.50 -3.97 -6.69
C GLY A 57 0.92 -5.38 -6.53
N GLN A 58 0.63 -5.76 -5.28
CA GLN A 58 -0.10 -6.98 -4.95
C GLN A 58 -1.01 -6.69 -3.76
N ALA A 59 -2.25 -7.09 -3.88
CA ALA A 59 -3.22 -6.92 -2.82
C ALA A 59 -3.74 -8.29 -2.35
N VAL A 60 -3.70 -8.50 -1.03
CA VAL A 60 -3.99 -9.78 -0.40
C VAL A 60 -5.18 -9.62 0.52
N TRP A 61 -6.32 -10.18 0.10
CA TRP A 61 -7.51 -10.33 0.93
C TRP A 61 -7.67 -11.76 1.38
N ARG A 62 -7.84 -11.94 2.69
CA ARG A 62 -8.15 -13.22 3.30
C ARG A 62 -9.32 -13.03 4.28
N PRO A 63 -10.30 -13.94 4.30
CA PRO A 63 -11.41 -13.85 5.26
C PRO A 63 -10.90 -13.73 6.71
N GLY A 64 -11.45 -12.77 7.45
CA GLY A 64 -11.10 -12.53 8.86
C GLY A 64 -9.69 -12.01 9.12
N LYS A 65 -8.98 -11.52 8.09
CA LYS A 65 -7.64 -10.93 8.23
C LYS A 65 -7.62 -9.49 7.71
N VAL A 66 -6.73 -8.70 8.30
CA VAL A 66 -6.44 -7.34 7.81
C VAL A 66 -5.89 -7.45 6.38
N PRO A 67 -6.43 -6.68 5.42
CA PRO A 67 -5.90 -6.66 4.05
C PRO A 67 -4.44 -6.20 4.03
N VAL A 68 -3.66 -6.76 3.10
CA VAL A 68 -2.26 -6.36 2.92
C VAL A 68 -2.07 -5.85 1.50
N LEU A 69 -1.56 -4.62 1.36
CA LEU A 69 -1.12 -4.05 0.09
C LEU A 69 0.40 -4.08 0.05
N ARG A 70 0.97 -4.71 -0.96
CA ARG A 70 2.41 -4.85 -1.16
C ARG A 70 2.81 -4.08 -2.40
N PHE A 71 3.85 -3.25 -2.30
CA PHE A 71 4.34 -2.43 -3.40
C PHE A 71 5.81 -2.72 -3.70
N ASN A 72 6.16 -2.67 -4.99
CA ASN A 72 7.52 -2.84 -5.45
C ASN A 72 8.23 -1.49 -5.57
N LEU A 73 9.06 -1.16 -4.58
CA LEU A 73 9.74 0.13 -4.53
C LEU A 73 10.74 0.33 -5.68
N VAL A 74 11.36 -0.73 -6.19
CA VAL A 74 12.29 -0.61 -7.33
C VAL A 74 11.55 -0.09 -8.55
N LEU A 75 10.34 -0.59 -8.82
CA LEU A 75 9.51 -0.10 -9.92
C LEU A 75 8.94 1.29 -9.63
N ALA A 76 8.49 1.53 -8.39
CA ALA A 76 7.99 2.85 -7.97
C ALA A 76 9.07 3.94 -8.11
N HIS A 77 10.33 3.62 -7.87
CA HIS A 77 11.45 4.54 -8.07
C HIS A 77 11.69 4.89 -9.53
N ARG A 78 11.54 3.93 -10.44
CA ARG A 78 11.75 4.16 -11.88
C ARG A 78 10.65 5.03 -12.50
N HIS A 79 9.43 4.94 -11.97
CA HIS A 79 8.25 5.61 -12.53
C HIS A 79 7.39 6.26 -11.43
N THR A 80 7.98 7.16 -10.65
CA THR A 80 7.37 7.65 -9.40
C THR A 80 5.99 8.29 -9.56
N ALA A 81 5.79 9.20 -10.51
CA ALA A 81 4.50 9.88 -10.69
C ALA A 81 3.42 8.87 -11.11
N ASP A 82 3.65 8.16 -12.21
CA ASP A 82 2.74 7.13 -12.73
C ASP A 82 2.42 6.04 -11.72
N PHE A 83 3.41 5.61 -10.92
CA PHE A 83 3.19 4.59 -9.91
C PHE A 83 2.22 5.07 -8.83
N VAL A 84 2.43 6.28 -8.30
CA VAL A 84 1.56 6.84 -7.26
C VAL A 84 0.15 7.11 -7.82
N GLU A 85 0.04 7.62 -9.04
CA GLU A 85 -1.26 8.00 -9.59
C GLU A 85 -2.08 6.81 -10.09
N ARG A 86 -1.43 5.87 -10.79
CA ARG A 86 -2.10 4.79 -11.52
C ARG A 86 -1.98 3.45 -10.82
N THR A 87 -0.77 3.08 -10.37
CA THR A 87 -0.55 1.77 -9.75
C THR A 87 -1.17 1.69 -8.35
N VAL A 88 -1.09 2.74 -7.54
CA VAL A 88 -1.71 2.74 -6.20
C VAL A 88 -3.24 2.84 -6.27
N ALA A 89 -3.79 3.45 -7.32
CA ALA A 89 -5.23 3.59 -7.50
C ALA A 89 -5.93 2.34 -8.07
N HIS A 90 -5.18 1.50 -8.80
CA HIS A 90 -5.65 0.24 -9.34
C HIS A 90 -5.80 -0.82 -8.25
#